data_AF-A0A2A5BHT6-F1
#
_entry.id   AF-A0A2A5BHT6-F1
#
_cell.length_a   1.000
_cell.length_b   1.000
_cell.length_c   1.000
_cell.angle_alpha   90.00
_cell.angle_beta   90.00
_cell.angle_gamma   90.00
#
_symmetry.space_group_name_H-M   'P 1'
#
loop_
_entity.id
_entity.type
_entity.pdbx_description
1 polymer ?
#
loop_
_entity_poly.entity_id
_entity_poly.type
_entity_poly.pdbx_seq_one_letter_code
_entity_poly.pdbx_strand_id
1 'polypeptide(L)'
;MKTGLFIASLLLALSTQLNAAGINLVVNGSFENPDIAAGSWSVHQAINGWSTSGSGVEVRDNVAGTAYDGSQFVELDSHSNSGIYQNFTTGLGQAYLLSFAYSPRINVASNSNKIKVLWNGRRVDTVTAQGGSSHDWTIFEYIVYGTGLDTLGFRAVGRNDSYGGSLDKVSLSAIPIPAAAFLFAPALLGLIGIRRKARNTIT
;
A
#
# COMPACT_ATOMS: atom_id res chain seq x y z
N MET A 1 8.91 -11.51 55.56
CA MET A 1 7.80 -11.75 54.61
C MET A 1 8.06 -10.88 53.38
N LYS A 2 8.33 -11.47 52.22
CA LYS A 2 8.66 -10.74 50.99
C LYS A 2 7.36 -10.49 50.22
N THR A 3 6.92 -9.25 50.14
CA THR A 3 5.77 -8.82 49.33
C THR A 3 6.21 -8.77 47.86
N GLY A 4 5.80 -9.78 47.08
CA GLY A 4 5.96 -9.79 45.63
C GLY A 4 4.95 -8.84 44.99
N LEU A 5 5.45 -7.79 44.34
CA LEU A 5 4.64 -6.89 43.53
C LEU A 5 4.29 -7.60 42.21
N PHE A 6 3.05 -8.04 42.06
CA PHE A 6 2.51 -8.49 40.79
C PHE A 6 2.42 -7.30 39.83
N ILE A 7 3.35 -7.20 38.88
CA ILE A 7 3.16 -6.37 37.69
C ILE A 7 2.23 -7.17 36.78
N ALA A 8 0.94 -6.89 36.87
CA ALA A 8 -0.02 -7.29 35.85
C ALA A 8 0.31 -6.47 34.59
N SER A 9 1.13 -7.05 33.71
CA SER A 9 1.30 -6.55 32.35
C SER A 9 -0.05 -6.67 31.66
N LEU A 10 -0.79 -5.57 31.60
CA LEU A 10 -1.97 -5.45 30.76
C LEU A 10 -1.49 -5.43 29.30
N LEU A 11 -1.28 -6.61 28.72
CA LEU A 11 -1.24 -6.77 27.28
C LEU A 11 -2.64 -6.41 26.77
N LEU A 12 -2.80 -5.16 26.35
CA LEU A 12 -3.94 -4.74 25.56
C LEU A 12 -3.75 -5.33 24.15
N ALA A 13 -4.10 -6.61 23.99
CA ALA A 13 -4.25 -7.22 22.68
C ALA A 13 -5.45 -6.56 21.99
N LEU A 14 -5.21 -5.40 21.38
CA LEU A 14 -6.16 -4.76 20.48
C LEU A 14 -6.13 -5.52 19.15
N SER A 15 -6.72 -6.71 19.13
CA SER A 15 -7.17 -7.33 17.88
C SER A 15 -8.43 -6.60 17.42
N THR A 16 -8.32 -5.30 17.12
CA THR A 16 -9.35 -4.61 16.36
C THR A 16 -9.08 -4.96 14.91
N GLN A 17 -9.95 -5.80 14.33
CA GLN A 17 -10.19 -5.74 12.89
C GLN A 17 -10.64 -4.31 12.59
N LEU A 18 -9.67 -3.45 12.25
CA LEU A 18 -9.88 -2.07 11.85
C LEU A 18 -10.53 -2.10 10.46
N ASN A 19 -11.81 -2.41 10.41
CA ASN A 19 -12.64 -2.18 9.24
C ASN A 19 -13.05 -0.69 9.16
N ALA A 20 -12.10 0.20 9.44
CA ALA A 20 -12.25 1.59 9.12
C ALA A 20 -11.92 1.74 7.64
N ALA A 21 -12.92 1.57 6.79
CA ALA A 21 -12.82 1.93 5.38
C ALA A 21 -12.71 3.47 5.30
N GLY A 22 -11.51 4.01 5.51
CA GLY A 22 -11.21 5.38 5.14
C GLY A 22 -11.45 5.57 3.65
N ILE A 23 -11.77 6.79 3.24
CA ILE A 23 -11.92 7.14 1.82
C ILE A 23 -10.65 6.72 1.08
N ASN A 24 -10.80 5.91 0.02
CA ASN A 24 -9.67 5.59 -0.85
C ASN A 24 -9.22 6.86 -1.56
N LEU A 25 -7.97 7.25 -1.31
CA LEU A 25 -7.36 8.43 -1.93
C LEU A 25 -6.90 8.17 -3.36
N VAL A 26 -6.73 6.90 -3.75
CA VAL A 26 -6.26 6.53 -5.09
C VAL A 26 -7.36 6.75 -6.10
N VAL A 27 -7.10 7.64 -7.06
CA VAL A 27 -7.90 7.79 -8.27
C VAL A 27 -7.53 6.67 -9.23
N ASN A 28 -8.54 6.00 -9.79
CA ASN A 28 -8.37 4.96 -10.81
C ASN A 28 -7.48 3.80 -10.32
N GLY A 29 -7.75 3.31 -9.10
CA GLY A 29 -6.97 2.25 -8.46
C GLY A 29 -7.09 0.88 -9.12
N SER A 30 -8.22 0.60 -9.78
CA SER A 30 -8.45 -0.60 -10.60
C SER A 30 -8.17 -0.36 -12.10
N PHE A 31 -7.62 0.80 -12.46
CA PHE A 31 -7.16 1.09 -13.82
C PHE A 31 -8.22 1.05 -14.94
N GLU A 32 -9.50 1.18 -14.59
CA GLU A 32 -10.63 1.10 -15.54
C GLU A 32 -10.80 2.33 -16.46
N ASN A 33 -9.92 3.33 -16.35
CA ASN A 33 -9.94 4.52 -17.19
C ASN A 33 -8.54 4.85 -17.73
N PRO A 34 -8.29 4.80 -19.05
CA PRO A 34 -9.27 4.62 -20.12
C PRO A 34 -9.90 3.22 -20.14
N ASP A 35 -11.13 3.14 -20.64
CA ASP A 35 -11.74 1.88 -21.06
C ASP A 35 -11.20 1.53 -22.45
N ILE A 36 -10.50 0.41 -22.57
CA ILE A 36 -9.91 -0.06 -23.84
C ILE A 36 -10.74 -1.22 -24.42
N ALA A 37 -10.45 -1.64 -25.65
CA ALA A 37 -11.22 -2.74 -26.23
C ALA A 37 -11.02 -4.05 -25.45
N ALA A 38 -12.12 -4.75 -25.17
CA ALA A 38 -12.08 -6.03 -24.47
C ALA A 38 -11.15 -7.06 -25.16
N GLY A 39 -10.35 -7.77 -24.37
CA GLY A 39 -9.37 -8.74 -24.88
C GLY A 39 -8.17 -8.11 -25.58
N SER A 40 -7.90 -6.82 -25.35
CA SER A 40 -6.80 -6.08 -25.95
C SER A 40 -5.92 -5.40 -24.91
N TRP A 41 -4.82 -4.80 -25.38
CA TRP A 41 -3.91 -4.03 -24.57
C TRP A 41 -3.49 -2.76 -25.31
N SER A 42 -3.12 -1.73 -24.56
CA SER A 42 -2.55 -0.49 -25.10
C SER A 42 -1.62 0.18 -24.11
N VAL A 43 -0.59 0.86 -24.64
CA VAL A 43 0.43 1.54 -23.81
C VAL A 43 0.15 3.03 -23.76
N HIS A 44 0.16 3.59 -22.55
CA HIS A 44 -0.16 4.99 -22.29
C HIS A 44 0.98 5.71 -21.54
N GLN A 45 1.22 6.97 -21.90
CA GLN A 45 2.19 7.82 -21.20
C GLN A 45 1.61 8.47 -19.93
N ALA A 46 0.28 8.48 -19.81
CA ALA A 46 -0.45 8.81 -18.61
C ALA A 46 -1.85 8.19 -18.73
N ILE A 47 -2.45 7.86 -17.59
CA ILE A 47 -3.86 7.45 -17.50
C ILE A 47 -4.53 8.28 -16.39
N ASN A 48 -5.85 8.20 -16.25
CA ASN A 48 -6.55 9.01 -15.26
C ASN A 48 -5.98 8.79 -13.85
N GLY A 49 -5.60 9.87 -13.17
CA GLY A 49 -4.98 9.84 -11.84
C GLY A 49 -3.51 9.42 -11.80
N TRP A 50 -2.93 8.91 -12.88
CA TRP A 50 -1.58 8.33 -12.85
C TRP A 50 -0.66 8.91 -13.93
N SER A 51 0.52 9.35 -13.48
CA SER A 51 1.63 9.71 -14.35
C SER A 51 2.57 8.52 -14.53
N THR A 52 3.29 8.45 -15.65
CA THR A 52 4.25 7.38 -15.91
C THR A 52 5.69 7.89 -16.03
N SER A 53 6.64 6.96 -16.08
CA SER A 53 8.04 7.21 -16.39
C SER A 53 8.57 6.08 -17.26
N GLY A 54 9.51 6.39 -18.17
CA GLY A 54 10.05 5.40 -19.12
C GLY A 54 9.07 5.11 -20.25
N SER A 55 8.85 3.84 -20.57
CA SER A 55 8.07 3.43 -21.75
C SER A 55 6.55 3.50 -21.58
N GLY A 56 6.05 4.01 -20.46
CA GLY A 56 4.62 4.10 -20.17
C GLY A 56 4.02 2.82 -19.62
N VAL A 57 2.76 2.90 -19.20
CA VAL A 57 1.99 1.81 -18.59
C VAL A 57 1.21 1.06 -19.66
N GLU A 58 1.28 -0.27 -19.65
CA GLU A 58 0.41 -1.10 -20.49
C GLU A 58 -0.88 -1.40 -19.73
N VAL A 59 -2.02 -0.90 -20.23
CA VAL A 59 -3.36 -1.27 -19.76
C VAL A 59 -3.80 -2.50 -20.54
N ARG A 60 -4.32 -3.51 -19.83
CA ARG A 60 -4.78 -4.78 -20.38
C ARG A 60 -6.23 -5.02 -19.97
N ASP A 61 -7.12 -5.23 -20.94
CA ASP A 61 -8.46 -5.75 -20.67
C ASP A 61 -8.45 -7.26 -20.87
N ASN A 62 -8.36 -8.00 -19.75
CA ASN A 62 -8.39 -9.46 -19.69
C ASN A 62 -7.57 -10.20 -20.77
N VAL A 63 -6.41 -9.65 -21.12
CA VAL A 63 -5.46 -10.26 -22.06
C VAL A 63 -4.14 -10.57 -21.35
N ALA A 64 -3.57 -11.74 -21.65
CA ALA A 64 -2.41 -12.28 -20.94
C ALA A 64 -2.61 -12.40 -19.41
N GLY A 65 -3.86 -12.62 -18.99
CA GLY A 65 -4.31 -12.69 -17.61
C GLY A 65 -5.74 -12.16 -17.50
N THR A 66 -6.35 -12.27 -16.31
CA THR A 66 -7.66 -11.67 -15.99
C THR A 66 -7.49 -10.64 -14.87
N ALA A 67 -8.27 -9.57 -14.89
CA ALA A 67 -8.24 -8.53 -13.85
C ALA A 67 -8.62 -9.09 -12.47
N TYR A 68 -8.15 -8.45 -11.40
CA TYR A 68 -8.57 -8.75 -10.03
C TYR A 68 -9.86 -8.01 -9.66
N ASP A 69 -9.97 -6.76 -10.09
CA ASP A 69 -11.13 -5.88 -9.91
C ASP A 69 -11.52 -5.33 -11.28
N GLY A 70 -12.82 -5.30 -11.60
CA GLY A 70 -13.27 -4.82 -12.91
C GLY A 70 -12.85 -5.73 -14.08
N SER A 71 -12.42 -5.13 -15.20
CA SER A 71 -11.98 -5.83 -16.41
C SER A 71 -10.55 -5.49 -16.82
N GLN A 72 -9.94 -4.46 -16.24
CA GLN A 72 -8.62 -3.99 -16.63
C GLN A 72 -7.60 -4.06 -15.49
N PHE A 73 -6.35 -4.23 -15.88
CA PHE A 73 -5.20 -4.16 -14.97
C PHE A 73 -4.00 -3.60 -15.72
N VAL A 74 -2.91 -3.32 -15.02
CA VAL A 74 -1.71 -2.74 -15.65
C VAL A 74 -0.46 -3.58 -15.50
N GLU A 75 0.45 -3.41 -16.47
CA GLU A 75 1.80 -3.96 -16.48
C GLU A 75 2.83 -2.84 -16.74
N LEU A 76 4.06 -3.01 -16.22
CA LEU A 76 5.06 -1.94 -16.15
C LEU A 76 6.39 -2.23 -16.86
N ASP A 77 6.57 -3.36 -17.51
CA ASP A 77 7.64 -3.65 -18.47
C ASP A 77 7.03 -3.73 -19.89
N SER A 78 6.45 -2.61 -20.36
CA SER A 78 5.72 -2.52 -21.63
C SER A 78 6.64 -2.75 -22.85
N HIS A 79 7.27 -1.69 -23.37
CA HIS A 79 8.40 -1.80 -24.30
C HIS A 79 9.75 -1.85 -23.58
N SER A 80 9.76 -1.38 -22.33
CA SER A 80 10.83 -1.56 -21.38
C SER A 80 10.38 -1.24 -19.97
N ASN A 81 11.14 -1.70 -18.97
CA ASN A 81 10.94 -1.33 -17.56
C ASN A 81 10.57 0.15 -17.40
N SER A 82 9.38 0.39 -16.89
CA SER A 82 8.74 1.68 -16.71
C SER A 82 8.24 1.81 -15.27
N GLY A 83 7.58 2.92 -14.96
CA GLY A 83 6.90 3.08 -13.68
C GLY A 83 5.70 3.98 -13.78
N ILE A 84 4.86 3.92 -12.76
CA ILE A 84 3.62 4.70 -12.62
C ILE A 84 3.55 5.28 -11.21
N TYR A 85 3.02 6.50 -11.07
CA TYR A 85 2.91 7.17 -9.78
C TYR A 85 1.72 8.12 -9.69
N GLN A 86 1.27 8.37 -8.46
CA GLN A 86 0.24 9.33 -8.11
C GLN A 86 0.71 10.13 -6.88
N ASN A 87 0.34 11.41 -6.85
CA ASN A 87 0.65 12.31 -5.75
C ASN A 87 -0.59 12.52 -4.87
N PHE A 88 -0.37 12.66 -3.56
CA PHE A 88 -1.42 12.78 -2.55
C PHE A 88 -1.13 13.96 -1.63
N THR A 89 -2.19 14.62 -1.17
CA THR A 89 -2.13 15.47 0.03
C THR A 89 -2.55 14.64 1.23
N THR A 90 -1.65 14.45 2.20
CA THR A 90 -1.87 13.59 3.37
C THR A 90 -1.75 14.38 4.67
N GLY A 91 -2.14 13.76 5.79
CA GLY A 91 -1.88 14.29 7.12
C GLY A 91 -0.42 14.05 7.53
N LEU A 92 0.25 15.09 8.04
CA LEU A 92 1.59 14.97 8.62
C LEU A 92 1.59 13.95 9.77
N GLY A 93 2.41 12.91 9.66
CA GLY A 93 2.52 11.83 10.65
C GLY A 93 1.32 10.87 10.70
N GLN A 94 0.29 11.08 9.87
CA GLN A 94 -0.85 10.18 9.78
C GLN A 94 -0.44 8.86 9.14
N ALA A 95 -0.84 7.74 9.74
CA ALA A 95 -0.66 6.42 9.16
C ALA A 95 -1.72 6.14 8.09
N TYR A 96 -1.31 5.56 6.97
CA TYR A 96 -2.16 5.14 5.87
C TYR A 96 -1.93 3.66 5.57
N LEU A 97 -3.01 2.94 5.27
CA LEU A 97 -2.95 1.60 4.73
C LEU A 97 -2.86 1.70 3.20
N LEU A 98 -1.71 1.31 2.66
CA LEU A 98 -1.51 1.05 1.25
C LEU A 98 -1.86 -0.41 0.98
N SER A 99 -2.76 -0.68 0.04
CA SER A 99 -3.11 -2.03 -0.42
C SER A 99 -3.11 -2.09 -1.94
N PHE A 100 -2.66 -3.21 -2.52
CA PHE A 100 -2.73 -3.46 -3.96
C PHE A 100 -2.74 -4.97 -4.25
N ALA A 101 -3.34 -5.34 -5.38
CA ALA A 101 -3.26 -6.67 -5.95
C ALA A 101 -2.04 -6.77 -6.89
N TYR A 102 -1.28 -7.85 -6.75
CA TYR A 102 -0.18 -8.18 -7.66
C TYR A 102 -0.32 -9.63 -8.13
N SER A 103 0.02 -9.87 -9.40
CA SER A 103 0.15 -11.21 -9.95
C SER A 103 1.33 -11.28 -10.92
N PRO A 104 2.14 -12.35 -10.92
CA PRO A 104 3.12 -12.53 -11.98
C PRO A 104 2.41 -12.79 -13.31
N ARG A 105 2.97 -12.33 -14.43
CA ARG A 105 2.47 -12.70 -15.74
C ARG A 105 2.56 -14.22 -15.93
N ILE A 106 1.47 -14.79 -16.40
CA ILE A 106 1.34 -16.23 -16.65
C ILE A 106 2.47 -16.74 -17.55
N ASN A 107 3.00 -17.92 -17.23
CA ASN A 107 4.10 -18.57 -17.97
C ASN A 107 5.39 -17.75 -18.08
N VAL A 108 5.57 -16.70 -17.28
CA VAL A 108 6.79 -15.86 -17.26
C VAL A 108 7.60 -16.10 -15.99
N ALA A 109 8.92 -16.14 -16.13
CA ALA A 109 9.83 -16.37 -15.01
C ALA A 109 9.79 -15.22 -13.98
N SER A 110 10.06 -15.54 -12.72
CA SER A 110 10.06 -14.54 -11.63
C SER A 110 11.08 -13.41 -11.82
N ASN A 111 12.10 -13.58 -12.65
CA ASN A 111 13.07 -12.52 -12.88
C ASN A 111 12.52 -11.33 -13.70
N SER A 112 11.52 -11.53 -14.55
CA SER A 112 10.86 -10.46 -15.31
C SER A 112 9.70 -9.83 -14.53
N ASN A 113 9.05 -10.60 -13.65
CA ASN A 113 7.85 -10.18 -12.90
C ASN A 113 8.06 -9.22 -11.71
N LYS A 114 9.22 -8.56 -11.57
CA LYS A 114 9.51 -7.75 -10.37
C LYS A 114 8.88 -6.36 -10.44
N ILE A 115 8.06 -6.02 -9.44
CA ILE A 115 7.56 -4.65 -9.22
C ILE A 115 8.09 -4.10 -7.90
N LYS A 116 8.76 -2.95 -7.97
CA LYS A 116 9.18 -2.16 -6.80
C LYS A 116 8.05 -1.22 -6.40
N VAL A 117 7.71 -1.21 -5.12
CA VAL A 117 6.74 -0.29 -4.49
C VAL A 117 7.52 0.83 -3.81
N LEU A 118 7.13 2.08 -4.05
CA LEU A 118 7.82 3.28 -3.56
C LEU A 118 6.85 4.20 -2.84
N TRP A 119 7.31 4.76 -1.71
CA TRP A 119 6.68 5.87 -1.00
C TRP A 119 7.69 7.00 -0.89
N ASN A 120 7.40 8.15 -1.46
CA ASN A 120 8.29 9.32 -1.52
C ASN A 120 9.69 8.97 -2.09
N GLY A 121 9.71 8.14 -3.13
CA GLY A 121 10.94 7.64 -3.77
C GLY A 121 11.71 6.61 -2.94
N ARG A 122 11.33 6.34 -1.69
CA ARG A 122 11.92 5.28 -0.86
C ARG A 122 11.21 3.96 -1.10
N ARG A 123 11.99 2.89 -1.28
CA ARG A 123 11.44 1.54 -1.46
C ARG A 123 10.70 1.09 -0.20
N VAL A 124 9.43 0.72 -0.38
CA VAL A 124 8.63 -0.02 0.60
C VAL A 124 8.94 -1.50 0.46
N ASP A 125 8.79 -2.04 -0.76
CA ASP A 125 9.09 -3.45 -1.08
C ASP A 125 9.47 -3.65 -2.56
N THR A 126 9.91 -4.86 -2.91
CA THR A 126 9.95 -5.38 -4.27
C THR A 126 9.22 -6.71 -4.31
N VAL A 127 8.02 -6.73 -4.89
CA VAL A 127 7.20 -7.94 -5.04
C VAL A 127 7.56 -8.68 -6.33
N THR A 128 7.45 -10.01 -6.29
CA THR A 128 7.75 -10.88 -7.43
C THR A 128 7.25 -12.30 -7.18
N ALA A 129 6.92 -13.04 -8.24
CA ALA A 129 6.56 -14.47 -8.15
C ALA A 129 6.81 -15.17 -9.49
N GLN A 130 6.82 -16.51 -9.50
CA GLN A 130 6.86 -17.31 -10.72
C GLN A 130 5.47 -17.33 -11.37
N GLY A 131 5.39 -17.02 -12.66
CA GLY A 131 4.15 -17.13 -13.43
C GLY A 131 3.74 -18.59 -13.59
N GLY A 132 2.54 -18.92 -13.11
CA GLY A 132 1.89 -20.20 -13.33
C GLY A 132 1.10 -20.24 -14.65
N SER A 133 0.22 -21.24 -14.77
CA SER A 133 -0.73 -21.34 -15.89
C SER A 133 -1.98 -20.47 -15.73
N SER A 134 -2.21 -19.93 -14.53
CA SER A 134 -3.30 -19.04 -14.17
C SER A 134 -2.78 -17.70 -13.64
N HIS A 135 -3.60 -16.66 -13.75
CA HIS A 135 -3.28 -15.34 -13.23
C HIS A 135 -3.66 -15.28 -11.74
N ASP A 136 -2.72 -15.68 -10.89
CA ASP A 136 -2.96 -15.84 -9.45
C ASP A 136 -2.61 -14.55 -8.71
N TRP A 137 -3.63 -13.84 -8.24
CA TRP A 137 -3.46 -12.57 -7.55
C TRP A 137 -3.18 -12.75 -6.06
N THR A 138 -2.29 -11.92 -5.53
CA THR A 138 -1.99 -11.79 -4.11
C THR A 138 -2.19 -10.33 -3.68
N ILE A 139 -2.89 -10.11 -2.57
CA ILE A 139 -3.03 -8.78 -1.97
C ILE A 139 -1.83 -8.51 -1.07
N PHE A 140 -1.22 -7.35 -1.25
CA PHE A 140 -0.15 -6.83 -0.40
C PHE A 140 -0.64 -5.60 0.33
N GLU A 141 -0.30 -5.52 1.62
CA GLU A 141 -0.69 -4.42 2.49
C GLU A 141 0.52 -3.87 3.26
N TYR A 142 0.65 -2.55 3.30
CA TYR A 142 1.73 -1.86 4.01
C TYR A 142 1.19 -0.63 4.72
N ILE A 143 1.79 -0.31 5.87
CA ILE A 143 1.56 0.98 6.53
C ILE A 143 2.60 1.98 6.05
N VAL A 144 2.15 3.09 5.50
CA VAL A 144 2.97 4.25 5.12
C VAL A 144 2.57 5.47 5.95
N TYR A 145 3.48 6.42 6.10
CA TYR A 145 3.25 7.62 6.91
C TYR A 145 3.27 8.87 6.04
N GLY A 146 2.24 9.69 6.20
CA GLY A 146 2.07 10.94 5.46
C GLY A 146 3.07 12.02 5.88
N THR A 147 3.54 12.78 4.90
CA THR A 147 4.45 13.92 5.07
C THR A 147 3.82 15.25 4.63
N GLY A 148 2.51 15.27 4.38
CA GLY A 148 1.77 16.43 3.89
C GLY A 148 1.57 16.39 2.38
N LEU A 149 2.64 16.12 1.64
CA LEU A 149 2.63 15.86 0.20
C LEU A 149 3.43 14.60 -0.06
N ASP A 150 2.79 13.57 -0.61
CA ASP A 150 3.42 12.26 -0.78
C ASP A 150 3.21 11.71 -2.19
N THR A 151 4.13 10.84 -2.60
CA THR A 151 4.08 10.15 -3.88
C THR A 151 4.09 8.64 -3.66
N LEU A 152 3.03 7.95 -4.10
CA LEU A 152 3.03 6.50 -4.29
C LEU A 152 3.55 6.19 -5.69
N GLY A 153 4.48 5.25 -5.80
CA GLY A 153 4.98 4.79 -7.10
C GLY A 153 5.13 3.28 -7.18
N PHE A 154 4.96 2.76 -8.38
CA PHE A 154 5.28 1.38 -8.74
C PHE A 154 6.22 1.39 -9.93
N ARG A 155 7.20 0.47 -9.96
CA ARG A 155 8.20 0.43 -11.04
C ARG A 155 8.60 -1.01 -11.36
N ALA A 156 8.57 -1.38 -12.64
CA ALA A 156 9.17 -2.64 -13.08
C ALA A 156 10.69 -2.58 -12.93
N VAL A 157 11.24 -3.60 -12.28
CA VAL A 157 12.69 -3.74 -12.01
C VAL A 157 13.19 -5.14 -12.33
N GLY A 158 12.42 -5.88 -13.14
CA GLY A 158 12.77 -7.20 -13.62
C GLY A 158 13.74 -7.14 -14.80
N ARG A 159 13.90 -8.29 -15.47
CA ARG A 159 14.47 -8.33 -16.82
C ARG A 159 13.63 -7.42 -17.73
N ASN A 160 14.31 -6.62 -18.54
CA ASN A 160 13.68 -5.76 -19.55
C ASN A 160 13.45 -6.60 -20.81
N ASP A 161 12.31 -7.29 -20.87
CA ASP A 161 11.99 -8.22 -21.96
C ASP A 161 10.56 -8.11 -22.49
N SER A 162 9.83 -7.04 -22.16
CA SER A 162 8.41 -6.80 -22.48
C SER A 162 7.42 -7.70 -21.72
N TYR A 163 7.88 -8.30 -20.62
CA TYR A 163 7.08 -9.21 -19.78
C TYR A 163 7.20 -8.84 -18.30
N GLY A 164 6.28 -8.03 -17.81
CA GLY A 164 6.24 -7.61 -16.41
C GLY A 164 5.16 -8.30 -15.58
N GLY A 165 5.25 -8.12 -14.26
CA GLY A 165 4.16 -8.47 -13.35
C GLY A 165 2.98 -7.51 -13.50
N SER A 166 1.81 -7.97 -13.10
CA SER A 166 0.54 -7.25 -13.14
C SER A 166 0.24 -6.56 -11.82
N LEU A 167 -0.39 -5.38 -11.90
CA LEU A 167 -0.83 -4.56 -10.77
C LEU A 167 -2.30 -4.20 -10.96
N ASP A 168 -3.08 -4.30 -9.89
CA ASP A 168 -4.50 -3.97 -9.87
C ASP A 168 -4.96 -3.54 -8.45
N LYS A 169 -6.15 -2.98 -8.33
CA LYS A 169 -6.86 -2.62 -7.09
C LYS A 169 -5.98 -1.88 -6.07
N VAL A 170 -5.29 -0.85 -6.53
CA VAL A 170 -4.48 0.00 -5.67
C VAL A 170 -5.40 0.88 -4.82
N SER A 171 -5.14 0.90 -3.52
CA SER A 171 -5.86 1.75 -2.57
C SER A 171 -4.92 2.33 -1.52
N LEU A 172 -5.28 3.52 -1.04
CA LEU A 172 -4.59 4.22 0.03
C LEU A 172 -5.65 4.87 0.92
N SER A 173 -5.76 4.45 2.16
CA SER A 173 -6.75 4.99 3.10
C SER A 173 -6.12 5.33 4.44
N ALA A 174 -6.58 6.40 5.09
CA ALA A 174 -6.09 6.78 6.41
C ALA A 174 -6.52 5.74 7.45
N ILE A 175 -5.59 5.30 8.30
CA ILE A 175 -5.89 4.44 9.44
C ILE A 175 -6.35 5.34 10.59
N PRO A 176 -7.62 5.27 11.04
CA PRO A 176 -8.06 6.13 12.12
C PRO A 176 -7.31 5.83 13.40
N ILE A 177 -6.89 6.89 14.09
CA ILE A 177 -6.42 6.76 15.47
C ILE A 177 -7.63 6.36 16.31
N PRO A 178 -7.60 5.21 17.01
CA PRO A 178 -8.74 4.80 17.83
C PRO A 178 -9.07 5.90 18.84
N ALA A 179 -10.35 6.24 18.98
CA ALA A 179 -10.81 7.26 19.94
C ALA A 179 -10.32 6.99 21.38
N ALA A 180 -10.08 5.72 21.71
CA ALA A 180 -9.44 5.27 22.93
C ALA A 180 -8.09 5.97 23.22
N ALA A 181 -7.25 6.24 22.21
CA ALA A 181 -5.98 6.92 22.41
C ALA A 181 -6.18 8.34 22.99
N PHE A 182 -7.22 9.05 22.56
CA PHE A 182 -7.59 10.36 23.10
C PHE A 182 -8.24 10.27 24.49
N LEU A 183 -8.95 9.18 24.79
CA LEU A 183 -9.55 8.96 26.11
C LEU A 183 -8.50 8.63 27.19
N PHE A 184 -7.46 7.87 26.82
CA PHE A 184 -6.43 7.43 27.76
C PHE A 184 -5.25 8.39 27.89
N ALA A 185 -4.98 9.24 26.90
CA ALA A 185 -3.93 10.27 26.98
C ALA A 185 -4.04 11.18 28.23
N PRO A 186 -5.21 11.78 28.56
CA PRO A 186 -5.34 12.59 29.77
C PRO A 186 -5.26 11.77 31.05
N ALA A 187 -5.76 10.52 31.06
CA ALA A 187 -5.63 9.62 32.20
C ALA A 187 -4.16 9.28 32.49
N LEU A 188 -3.37 9.02 31.45
CA LEU A 188 -1.94 8.73 31.55
C LEU A 188 -1.14 9.95 32.03
N LEU A 189 -1.46 11.15 31.52
CA LEU A 189 -0.88 12.41 32.00
C LEU A 189 -1.24 12.69 33.46
N GLY A 190 -2.49 12.43 33.86
CA GLY A 190 -2.96 12.55 35.24
C GLY A 190 -2.18 11.66 36.21
N LEU A 191 -1.94 10.39 35.84
CA LEU A 191 -1.15 9.45 36.64
C LEU A 191 0.32 9.88 36.81
N ILE A 192 0.93 10.50 35.79
CA ILE A 192 2.28 11.07 35.88
C ILE A 192 2.31 12.29 36.79
N GLY A 193 1.30 13.16 36.72
CA GLY A 193 1.16 14.34 37.59
C GLY A 193 1.02 13.96 39.07
N ILE A 194 0.21 12.95 39.38
CA ILE A 194 0.01 12.45 40.75
C ILE A 194 1.31 11.87 41.33
N ARG A 195 2.09 11.13 40.53
CA ARG A 195 3.40 10.58 40.95
C ARG A 195 4.44 11.65 41.25
N ARG A 196 4.42 12.81 40.56
CA ARG A 196 5.34 13.93 40.84
C ARG A 196 4.99 14.64 42.14
N LYS A 197 3.70 14.82 42.43
CA LYS A 197 3.24 15.47 43.68
C LYS A 197 3.60 14.66 44.92
N ALA A 198 3.47 13.33 44.86
CA ALA A 198 3.78 12.45 45.99
C ALA A 198 5.27 12.43 46.40
N ARG A 199 6.19 12.80 45.50
CA ARG A 199 7.63 12.89 45.78
C ARG A 199 8.06 14.20 46.45
N ASN A 200 7.21 15.23 46.42
CA ASN A 200 7.53 16.56 46.97
C ASN A 200 6.99 16.77 48.39
N THR A 201 6.33 15.78 49.00
CA THR A 201 5.73 15.90 50.35
C THR A 201 6.53 15.17 51.44
N ILE A 202 7.81 14.85 51.19
CA ILE A 202 8.72 14.27 52.18
C ILE A 202 9.82 15.31 52.47
N THR A 203 9.49 16.29 53.32
CA THR A 203 10.41 17.17 54.06
C THR A 203 9.73 17.59 55.34
#